data_AF-A0A7V9ICP6-F1
#
_entry.id   AF-A0A7V9ICP6-F1
#
_cell.length_a   1.000
_cell.length_b   1.000
_cell.length_c   1.000
_cell.angle_alpha   90.00
_cell.angle_beta   90.00
_cell.angle_gamma   90.00
#
_symmetry.space_group_name_H-M   'P 1'
#
loop_
_entity.id
_entity.type
_entity.pdbx_description
1 polymer ?
#
loop_
_entity_poly.entity_id
_entity_poly.type
_entity_poly.pdbx_seq_one_letter_code
_entity_poly.pdbx_strand_id
1 'polypeptide(L)'
;MFPGCNRRRYLQAHHVWHWTKGGPTDIDNLCLLCGYHHYLVHEGGWEMKISKAEPPVFYRPNGLVFEPSPEPLCDEIFSRFLWDMAPEVVDTS
;
A
#
# COMPACT_ATOMS: atom_id res chain seq x y z
N MET A 1 -5.80 -4.03 -5.23
CA MET A 1 -5.15 -2.70 -5.20
C MET A 1 -5.63 -1.97 -3.96
N PHE A 2 -4.81 -1.11 -3.34
CA PHE A 2 -5.22 -0.35 -2.14
C PHE A 2 -6.30 0.70 -2.49
N PRO A 3 -7.45 0.76 -1.77
CA PRO A 3 -8.52 1.70 -2.07
C PRO A 3 -8.07 3.16 -2.00
N GLY A 4 -8.40 3.94 -3.03
CA GLY A 4 -7.99 5.36 -3.13
C GLY A 4 -6.57 5.58 -3.67
N CYS A 5 -5.77 4.53 -3.88
CA CYS A 5 -4.46 4.66 -4.54
C CYS A 5 -4.63 4.69 -6.06
N ASN A 6 -4.22 5.79 -6.71
CA ASN A 6 -4.30 5.96 -8.17
C ASN A 6 -2.99 5.63 -8.90
N ARG A 7 -2.00 5.04 -8.23
CA ARG A 7 -0.68 4.77 -8.81
C ARG A 7 -0.77 3.66 -9.86
N ARG A 8 -0.31 3.95 -11.08
CA ARG A 8 -0.36 3.02 -12.23
C ARG A 8 0.99 2.45 -12.66
N ARG A 9 2.08 2.91 -12.05
CA ARG A 9 3.46 2.48 -12.35
C ARG A 9 4.20 2.18 -11.06
N TYR A 10 5.23 1.33 -11.17
CA TYR A 10 6.03 0.86 -10.04
C TYR A 10 5.16 0.13 -9.00
N LEU A 11 4.41 -0.85 -9.50
CA LEU A 11 3.58 -1.74 -8.69
C LEU A 11 4.31 -3.06 -8.44
N GLN A 12 4.05 -3.65 -7.27
CA GLN A 12 4.62 -4.90 -6.81
C GLN A 12 3.48 -5.87 -6.50
N ALA A 13 3.64 -7.13 -6.88
CA ALA A 13 2.72 -8.19 -6.50
C ALA A 13 3.02 -8.64 -5.07
N HIS A 14 2.02 -8.56 -4.21
CA HIS A 14 2.10 -8.95 -2.80
C HIS A 14 1.36 -10.26 -2.56
N HIS A 15 2.05 -11.25 -1.99
CA HIS A 15 1.43 -12.49 -1.51
C HIS A 15 0.72 -12.26 -0.18
N VAL A 16 -0.61 -12.35 -0.16
CA VAL A 16 -1.40 -12.15 1.07
C VAL A 16 -1.17 -13.28 2.05
N TRP A 17 -1.27 -14.53 1.59
CA TRP A 17 -0.59 -15.62 2.25
C TRP A 17 0.85 -15.64 1.76
N HIS A 18 1.76 -15.18 2.62
CA HIS A 18 3.18 -15.10 2.30
C HIS A 18 3.76 -16.43 1.79
N TRP A 19 4.59 -16.37 0.75
CA TRP A 19 5.19 -17.55 0.10
C TRP A 19 6.04 -18.39 1.06
N THR A 20 6.78 -17.77 1.99
CA THR A 20 7.58 -18.52 2.99
C THR A 20 6.71 -19.32 3.96
N LYS A 21 5.42 -18.98 4.06
CA LYS A 21 4.43 -19.71 4.87
C LYS A 21 3.66 -20.73 4.02
N GLY A 22 4.08 -21.01 2.78
CA GLY A 22 3.45 -21.95 1.87
C GLY A 22 2.34 -21.36 0.99
N GLY A 23 2.19 -20.03 0.95
CA GLY A 23 1.19 -19.40 0.10
C GLY A 23 1.52 -19.56 -1.40
N PRO A 24 0.53 -19.89 -2.24
CA PRO A 24 0.74 -20.13 -3.66
C PRO A 24 1.05 -18.83 -4.43
N THR A 25 1.78 -18.95 -5.53
CA THR A 25 1.91 -17.88 -6.52
C THR A 25 0.77 -18.00 -7.53
N ASP A 26 -0.41 -17.52 -7.15
CA ASP A 26 -1.60 -17.47 -8.00
C ASP A 26 -2.27 -16.09 -7.90
N ILE A 27 -3.10 -15.74 -8.89
CA ILE A 27 -3.76 -14.43 -8.94
C ILE A 27 -4.74 -14.25 -7.76
N ASP A 28 -5.19 -15.34 -7.17
CA ASP A 28 -6.15 -15.37 -6.07
C ASP A 28 -5.48 -15.11 -4.71
N ASN A 29 -4.16 -15.23 -4.62
CA ASN A 29 -3.32 -14.96 -3.47
C ASN A 29 -2.46 -13.69 -3.63
N LEU A 30 -2.57 -13.01 -4.78
CA LEU A 30 -1.76 -11.83 -5.10
C LEU A 30 -2.58 -10.54 -5.13
N CYS A 31 -1.97 -9.45 -4.67
CA CYS A 31 -2.52 -8.10 -4.82
C CYS A 31 -1.44 -7.13 -5.33
N LEU A 32 -1.78 -6.32 -6.33
CA LEU A 32 -0.89 -5.26 -6.80
C LEU A 32 -0.95 -4.03 -5.88
N LEU A 33 0.20 -3.63 -5.36
CA LEU A 33 0.40 -2.48 -4.48
C LEU A 33 1.54 -1.59 -4.97
N CYS A 34 1.49 -0.29 -4.73
CA CYS A 34 2.68 0.56 -4.91
C CYS A 34 3.66 0.36 -3.74
N GLY A 35 4.91 0.79 -3.89
CA GLY A 35 5.94 0.59 -2.85
C GLY A 35 5.55 1.08 -1.46
N TYR A 36 4.83 2.20 -1.35
CA TYR A 36 4.34 2.71 -0.05
C TYR A 36 3.33 1.76 0.60
N HIS A 37 2.28 1.36 -0.12
CA HIS A 37 1.27 0.46 0.42
C HIS A 37 1.81 -0.96 0.62
N HIS A 38 2.78 -1.38 -0.21
CA HIS A 38 3.50 -2.63 -0.03
C HIS A 38 4.28 -2.63 1.29
N TYR A 39 4.97 -1.53 1.62
CA TYR A 39 5.62 -1.36 2.91
C TYR A 39 4.62 -1.38 4.07
N LEU A 40 3.47 -0.71 3.95
CA LEU A 40 2.47 -0.70 5.03
C LEU A 40 1.99 -2.10 5.42
N VAL A 41 1.75 -2.98 4.44
CA VAL A 41 1.28 -4.36 4.70
C VAL A 41 2.40 -5.32 5.10
N HIS A 42 3.65 -5.03 4.74
CA HIS A 42 4.80 -5.84 5.14
C HIS A 42 5.32 -5.47 6.53
N GLU A 43 5.53 -4.18 6.76
CA GLU A 43 6.30 -3.66 7.90
C GLU A 43 5.48 -2.65 8.73
N GLY A 44 4.50 -1.98 8.12
CA GLY A 44 3.70 -0.93 8.78
C GLY A 44 2.59 -1.45 9.69
N GLY A 45 2.49 -2.77 9.90
CA GLY A 45 1.48 -3.40 10.75
C GLY A 45 0.05 -3.38 10.17
N TRP A 46 -0.12 -3.03 8.90
CA TRP A 46 -1.41 -3.15 8.24
C TRP A 46 -1.67 -4.59 7.85
N GLU A 47 -2.91 -5.03 7.96
CA GLU A 47 -3.33 -6.33 7.45
C GLU A 47 -4.18 -6.18 6.21
N MET A 48 -4.21 -7.23 5.39
CA MET A 48 -5.12 -7.28 4.25
C MET A 48 -5.73 -8.67 4.08
N LYS A 49 -6.96 -8.69 3.57
CA LYS A 49 -7.66 -9.90 3.15
C LYS A 49 -8.10 -9.74 1.71
N ILE A 50 -8.03 -10.83 0.96
CA ILE A 50 -8.49 -10.88 -0.43
C ILE A 50 -9.45 -12.05 -0.60
N SER A 51 -10.30 -11.93 -1.61
CA SER A 51 -11.18 -12.99 -2.06
C SER A 51 -11.34 -12.90 -3.58
N LYS A 52 -11.92 -13.94 -4.18
CA LYS A 52 -12.21 -13.96 -5.61
C LYS A 52 -13.39 -13.06 -6.01
N ALA A 53 -14.34 -12.87 -5.09
CA ALA A 53 -15.60 -12.20 -5.37
C ALA A 53 -15.59 -10.72 -4.97
N GLU A 54 -14.78 -10.36 -3.97
CA GLU A 54 -14.79 -9.04 -3.34
C GLU A 54 -13.45 -8.32 -3.50
N PRO A 55 -13.46 -6.97 -3.58
CA PRO A 55 -12.25 -6.17 -3.49
C PRO A 55 -11.44 -6.47 -2.22
N PRO A 56 -10.12 -6.28 -2.26
CA PRO A 56 -9.28 -6.43 -1.06
C PRO A 56 -9.74 -5.51 0.08
N VAL A 57 -9.82 -6.07 1.29
CA VAL A 57 -10.12 -5.33 2.52
C VAL A 57 -8.81 -5.09 3.27
N PHE A 58 -8.61 -3.86 3.74
CA PHE A 58 -7.43 -3.47 4.50
C PHE A 58 -7.81 -3.13 5.93
N TYR A 59 -6.94 -3.46 6.87
CA TYR A 59 -7.10 -3.15 8.28
C TYR A 59 -5.92 -2.28 8.72
N ARG A 60 -6.22 -1.24 9.47
CA ARG A 60 -5.22 -0.41 10.13
C ARG A 60 -4.51 -1.22 11.22
N PRO A 61 -3.34 -0.79 11.71
CA PRO A 61 -2.61 -1.50 12.78
C PRO A 61 -3.40 -1.66 14.09
N ASN A 62 -4.45 -0.85 14.30
CA ASN A 62 -5.36 -0.97 15.44
C ASN A 62 -6.51 -1.97 15.20
N GLY A 63 -6.50 -2.72 14.10
CA GLY A 63 -7.51 -3.71 13.74
C GLY A 63 -8.79 -3.15 13.11
N LEU A 64 -8.94 -1.82 12.99
CA LEU A 64 -10.10 -1.23 12.35
C LEU A 64 -10.03 -1.36 10.83
N VAL A 65 -11.16 -1.68 10.20
CA VAL A 65 -11.28 -1.69 8.73
C VAL A 65 -10.96 -0.29 8.20
N PHE A 66 -10.13 -0.25 7.18
CA PHE A 66 -9.88 0.96 6.41
C PHE A 66 -11.04 1.17 5.44
N GLU A 67 -11.90 2.12 5.80
CA GLU A 67 -12.89 2.67 4.88
C GLU A 67 -12.23 3.80 4.08
N PRO A 68 -12.10 3.68 2.74
CA PRO A 68 -11.65 4.79 1.93
C PRO A 68 -12.65 5.93 2.05
N SER A 69 -12.17 7.14 2.29
CA SER A 69 -12.99 8.33 2.07
C SER A 69 -13.41 8.35 0.59
N PRO A 70 -14.65 8.73 0.26
CA PRO A 70 -15.08 8.89 -1.14
C PRO A 70 -14.27 9.95 -1.90
N GLU A 71 -13.54 10.81 -1.19
CA GLU A 71 -12.61 11.76 -1.78
C GLU A 71 -11.25 11.10 -2.06
N PRO A 72 -10.70 11.21 -3.28
CA PRO A 72 -9.44 10.58 -3.63
C PRO A 72 -8.31 11.18 -2.78
N LEU A 73 -7.69 10.34 -1.92
CA LEU A 73 -6.52 10.65 -1.08
C LEU A 73 -5.22 10.91 -1.89
N CYS A 74 -5.33 11.48 -3.09
CA CYS A 74 -4.18 11.63 -4.00
C CYS A 74 -3.15 12.64 -3.49
N ASP A 75 -3.49 13.61 -2.64
CA ASP A 75 -2.56 14.72 -2.38
C ASP A 75 -2.09 14.86 -0.92
N GLU A 76 -2.76 14.26 0.08
CA GLU A 76 -2.36 14.47 1.49
C GLU A 76 -1.39 13.44 2.08
N ILE A 77 -1.28 12.23 1.52
CA ILE A 77 -0.37 11.21 2.09
C ILE A 77 1.07 11.39 1.57
N PHE A 78 1.27 12.10 0.44
CA PHE A 78 2.60 12.36 -0.11
C PHE A 78 3.37 13.43 0.69
N SER A 79 2.68 14.38 1.33
CA SER A 79 3.30 15.52 2.02
C SER A 79 3.84 15.19 3.43
N ARG A 80 3.50 14.03 4.00
CA ARG A 80 3.88 13.66 5.38
C ARG A 80 5.12 12.79 5.52
N PHE A 81 5.69 12.25 4.44
CA PHE A 81 6.79 11.26 4.53
C PHE A 81 7.93 11.42 3.51
N LEU A 82 7.94 12.47 2.66
CA LEU A 82 9.03 12.72 1.69
C LEU A 82 9.64 14.13 1.81
N TRP A 83 9.78 14.67 3.02
CA TRP A 83 10.52 15.92 3.26
C TRP A 83 11.69 15.82 4.24
N ASP A 84 12.11 14.61 4.63
CA ASP A 84 13.33 14.43 5.45
C ASP A 84 14.57 14.03 4.63
N MET A 85 14.49 14.01 3.29
CA MET A 85 15.61 13.61 2.41
C MET A 85 15.77 14.46 1.13
N ALA A 86 15.22 15.68 1.08
CA ALA A 86 15.63 16.60 0.03
C ALA A 86 17.04 17.14 0.36
N PRO A 87 18.07 16.93 -0.48
CA PRO A 87 19.35 17.59 -0.26
C PRO A 87 19.15 19.10 -0.38
N GLU A 88 19.78 19.85 0.54
CA GLU A 88 19.78 21.30 0.54
C GLU A 88 20.13 21.83 -0.86
N VAL A 89 19.20 22.52 -1.49
CA VAL A 89 19.51 23.35 -2.65
C VAL A 89 20.36 24.49 -2.11
N VAL A 90 21.68 24.35 -2.26
CA VAL A 90 22.62 25.46 -2.11
C VAL A 90 22.34 26.45 -3.23
N ASP A 91 21.69 27.55 -2.86
CA ASP A 91 21.55 28.74 -3.68
C ASP A 91 22.93 29.38 -3.85
N THR A 92 23.54 29.18 -5.01
CA THR A 92 24.65 30.03 -5.46
C THR A 92 24.08 31.02 -6.49
N SER A 93 23.81 32.21 -5.97
CA SER A 93 23.75 33.53 -6.62
C SER A 93 24.30 33.65 -8.04
#